data_AF-A0A2A4T1D6-F1
#
_entry.id   AF-A0A2A4T1D6-F1
#
_cell.length_a   1.000
_cell.length_b   1.000
_cell.length_c   1.000
_cell.angle_alpha   90.00
_cell.angle_beta   90.00
_cell.angle_gamma   90.00
#
_symmetry.space_group_name_H-M   'P 1'
#
loop_
_entity.id
_entity.type
_entity.pdbx_description
1 polymer ?
#
loop_
_entity_poly.entity_id
_entity_poly.type
_entity_poly.pdbx_seq_one_letter_code
_entity_poly.pdbx_strand_id
1 'polypeptide(L)' 'MKEVMRLIFMTVKDRLSRQFGCFELFGLDFLVDSKLVPQFIEINKNPALFTDTLV' A
#
# COMPACT_ATOMS: atom_id res chain seq x y z
N MET A 1 1.42 1.99 -10.81
CA MET A 1 1.16 1.89 -9.35
C MET A 1 -0.25 1.43 -9.02
N LYS A 2 -1.33 2.14 -9.42
CA LYS A 2 -2.73 1.74 -9.10
C LYS A 2 -3.08 0.28 -9.42
N GLU A 3 -2.67 -0.23 -10.58
CA GLU A 3 -2.97 -1.62 -10.97
C GLU A 3 -2.22 -2.64 -10.11
N VAL A 4 -0.96 -2.37 -9.75
CA VAL A 4 -0.19 -3.21 -8.84
C VAL A 4 -0.87 -3.28 -7.47
N MET A 5 -1.31 -2.13 -6.93
CA MET A 5 -2.05 -2.06 -5.67
C MET A 5 -3.36 -2.87 -5.73
N ARG A 6 -4.11 -2.74 -6.84
CA ARG A 6 -5.36 -3.49 -7.06
C ARG A 6 -5.09 -5.00 -7.07
N LEU A 7 -4.08 -5.45 -7.82
CA LEU A 7 -3.72 -6.87 -7.93
C LEU A 7 -3.31 -7.43 -6.56
N ILE A 8 -2.42 -6.74 -5.84
CA ILE A 8 -2.01 -7.14 -4.49
C ILE A 8 -3.22 -7.30 -3.57
N PHE A 9 -4.10 -6.30 -3.51
CA PHE A 9 -5.29 -6.36 -2.67
C PHE A 9 -6.19 -7.52 -3.07
N MET A 10 -6.47 -7.69 -4.37
CA MET A 10 -7.32 -8.78 -4.87
C MET A 10 -6.75 -10.17 -4.56
N THR A 11 -5.42 -10.35 -4.56
CA THR A 11 -4.78 -11.64 -4.24
C THR A 11 -5.00 -12.06 -2.79
N VAL A 12 -5.08 -11.11 -1.85
CA VAL A 12 -5.23 -11.40 -0.41
C VAL A 12 -6.64 -11.15 0.12
N LYS A 13 -7.51 -10.49 -0.66
CA LYS A 13 -8.84 -10.02 -0.27
C LYS A 13 -9.64 -11.05 0.53
N ASP A 14 -9.68 -12.29 0.06
CA ASP A 14 -10.50 -13.34 0.67
C ASP A 14 -9.87 -13.93 1.95
N ARG A 15 -8.60 -13.61 2.24
CA ARG A 15 -7.87 -13.98 3.45
C ARG A 15 -7.82 -12.85 4.49
N LEU A 16 -8.23 -11.64 4.12
CA LEU A 16 -8.26 -10.50 5.04
C LEU A 16 -9.45 -10.64 6.00
N SER A 17 -9.17 -10.49 7.30
CA SER A 17 -10.23 -10.42 8.31
C SER A 17 -11.08 -9.18 8.07
N ARG A 18 -12.39 -9.38 7.90
CA ARG A 18 -13.35 -8.31 7.74
C ARG A 18 -14.10 -8.09 9.04
N GLN A 19 -14.06 -6.86 9.55
CA GLN A 19 -14.85 -6.45 10.70
C GLN A 19 -15.81 -5.34 10.25
N PHE A 20 -17.09 -5.47 10.62
CA PHE A 20 -18.11 -4.50 10.24
C PHE A 20 -17.79 -3.13 10.82
N GLY A 21 -17.82 -2.09 9.98
CA GLY A 21 -17.50 -0.72 10.39
C GLY A 21 -16.01 -0.42 10.56
N CYS A 22 -15.11 -1.38 10.29
CA CYS A 22 -13.66 -1.17 10.37
C CYS A 22 -13.04 -0.99 8.99
N PHE A 23 -12.00 -0.17 8.92
CA PHE A 23 -11.09 -0.05 7.78
C PHE A 23 -9.65 0.01 8.29
N GLU A 24 -8.70 -0.20 7.39
CA GLU A 24 -7.27 -0.18 7.68
C GLU A 24 -6.56 0.69 6.65
N LEU A 25 -5.58 1.48 7.09
CA LEU A 25 -4.73 2.29 6.22
C LEU A 25 -3.39 1.59 6.03
N PHE A 26 -3.01 1.38 4.77
CA PHE A 26 -1.73 0.78 4.40
C PHE A 26 -0.85 1.78 3.68
N GLY A 27 0.42 1.86 4.08
CA GLY A 27 1.48 2.49 3.30
C GLY A 27 2.10 1.46 2.37
N LEU A 28 2.28 1.79 1.09
CA LEU A 28 2.89 0.89 0.11
C LEU A 28 4.10 1.59 -0.50
N ASP A 29 5.26 0.96 -0.36
CA ASP A 29 6.52 1.52 -0.82
C ASP A 29 6.93 0.87 -2.15
N PHE A 30 7.33 1.73 -3.08
CA PHE A 30 7.74 1.33 -4.43
C PHE A 30 9.12 1.89 -4.73
N LEU A 31 9.97 1.07 -5.32
CA LEU A 31 11.21 1.53 -5.96
C LEU A 31 10.90 1.78 -7.44
N VAL A 32 11.21 2.98 -7.94
CA VAL A 32 11.12 3.26 -9.38
C VAL A 32 12.46 2.97 -10.01
N ASP A 33 12.50 2.03 -10.96
CA ASP A 33 13.74 1.66 -11.65
C ASP A 33 14.16 2.66 -12.76
N SER A 34 15.28 2.40 -13.41
CA SER A 34 15.83 3.25 -14.48
C SER A 34 14.94 3.33 -15.73
N LYS A 35 13.92 2.48 -15.86
CA LYS A 35 12.91 2.49 -16.92
C LYS A 35 11.60 3.12 -16.48
N LEU A 36 11.58 3.75 -15.30
CA LEU A 36 10.39 4.32 -14.66
C LEU A 36 9.30 3.28 -14.37
N VAL A 37 9.69 2.01 -14.21
CA VAL A 37 8.76 0.94 -13.82
C VAL A 37 8.76 0.85 -12.29
N PRO A 38 7.58 0.98 -11.64
CA PRO A 38 7.47 0.84 -10.19
C PRO A 38 7.57 -0.64 -9.79
N GLN A 39 8.58 -0.96 -9.00
CA GLN A 39 8.79 -2.25 -8.36
C GLN A 39 8.24 -2.19 -6.94
N PHE A 40 7.34 -3.10 -6.59
CA PHE A 40 6.77 -3.19 -5.25
C PHE A 40 7.82 -3.72 -4.25
N ILE A 41 7.93 -3.08 -3.07
CA ILE A 41 8.87 -3.49 -2.02
C ILE A 41 8.12 -4.09 -0.83
N GLU A 42 7.28 -3.28 -0.17
CA GLU A 42 6.63 -3.68 1.08
C GLU A 42 5.28 -2.99 1.32
N ILE A 43 4.53 -3.53 2.29
CA ILE A 43 3.30 -2.94 2.83
C ILE A 43 3.48 -2.72 4.33
N ASN A 44 3.30 -1.48 4.76
CA ASN A 44 3.32 -1.09 6.15
C ASN A 44 1.89 -0.94 6.69
N LYS A 45 1.57 -1.65 7.77
CA LYS A 45 0.37 -1.39 8.58
C LYS A 45 0.62 -0.16 9.44
N ASN A 46 -0.39 0.71 9.57
CA ASN A 46 -0.29 1.95 10.35
C ASN A 46 0.90 2.85 9.89
N PRO A 47 0.87 3.35 8.64
CA PRO A 47 1.91 4.25 8.15
C PRO A 47 1.94 5.55 8.96
N ALA A 48 3.12 6.15 9.10
CA ALA A 48 3.27 7.44 9.76
C ALA A 48 2.54 8.55 9.00
N LEU A 49 1.82 9.41 9.72
CA LEU A 49 1.04 10.54 9.18
C LEU A 49 1.58 11.90 9.65
N PHE A 50 2.84 11.96 10.09
CA PHE A 50 3.45 13.20 10.55
C PHE A 50 3.49 14.26 9.44
N THR A 51 3.25 15.51 9.80
CA THR A 51 3.27 16.67 8.89
C THR A 51 4.40 17.63 9.26
N ASP A 52 5.51 17.09 9.73
CA ASP A 52 6.68 17.82 10.25
C ASP A 52 7.65 18.28 9.15
N THR A 53 7.31 18.03 7.89
CA THR A 53 8.06 18.47 6.70
C THR A 53 7.14 19.19 5.70
N LEU A 54 7.71 20.09 4.91
CA LEU A 54 7.03 20.65 3.74
C LEU A 54 7.17 19.63 2.61
N VAL A 55 6.06 18.93 2.31
CA VAL A 55 5.94 18.02 1.17
C VAL A 55 5.63 18.82 -0.10
#